data_AF-A0A2V8F7P2-F1
#
_entry.id   AF-A0A2V8F7P2-F1
#
_cell.length_a   1.000
_cell.length_b   1.000
_cell.length_c   1.000
_cell.angle_alpha   90.00
_cell.angle_beta   90.00
_cell.angle_gamma   90.00
#
_symmetry.space_group_name_H-M   'P 1'
#
loop_
_entity.id
_entity.type
_entity.pdbx_description
1 polymer ?
#
loop_
_entity_poly.entity_id
_entity_poly.type
_entity_poly.pdbx_seq_one_letter_code
_entity_poly.pdbx_strand_id
1 'polypeptide(L)'
;MLPTGWSTWAGEASVVSSTKPPSGTRDFLPEEIRRREYVTRVVRDVYERYGFEPLETPAFENIETLLGKYGEEGNKLIFKILRRGEHEASGEADLALRYDLTVPLARVVAQHQNDLPRLFKRYQIQPVWRADRRRADDFVSSSSATSTRWAPLRPLSRSNCFRRYPTS
;
A
#
# COMPACT_ATOMS: atom_id res chain seq x y z
N MET A 1 66.26 -18.05 18.64
CA MET A 1 64.82 -17.93 18.95
C MET A 1 64.27 -16.81 18.10
N LEU A 2 63.55 -17.12 17.02
CA LEU A 2 62.83 -16.14 16.19
C LEU A 2 61.34 -16.26 16.51
N PRO A 3 60.60 -15.16 16.65
CA PRO A 3 59.18 -15.24 16.95
C PRO A 3 58.42 -15.68 15.69
N THR A 4 57.81 -16.85 15.80
CA THR A 4 56.75 -17.36 14.92
C THR A 4 55.45 -16.62 15.21
N GLY A 5 54.83 -16.02 14.20
CA GLY A 5 53.45 -15.52 14.35
C GLY A 5 52.99 -14.48 13.35
N TRP A 6 53.15 -14.73 12.04
CA TRP A 6 52.36 -14.04 11.02
C TRP A 6 51.29 -15.01 10.52
N SER A 7 50.03 -14.83 10.93
CA SER A 7 48.82 -15.18 10.16
C SER A 7 47.59 -15.30 11.05
N THR A 8 46.65 -14.37 10.90
CA THR A 8 45.26 -14.68 10.48
C THR A 8 44.54 -13.36 10.24
N TRP A 9 44.58 -12.89 8.99
CA TRP A 9 43.54 -12.00 8.49
C TRP A 9 42.28 -12.88 8.38
N ALA A 10 41.43 -12.86 9.40
CA ALA A 10 40.12 -13.49 9.33
C ALA A 10 39.33 -12.77 8.24
N GLY A 11 38.87 -13.56 7.28
CA GLY A 11 38.47 -13.12 5.95
C GLY A 11 37.47 -11.96 5.94
N GLU A 12 37.81 -10.96 5.13
CA GLU A 12 36.85 -10.02 4.59
C GLU A 12 35.82 -10.82 3.78
N ALA A 13 34.61 -10.94 4.30
CA ALA A 13 33.52 -11.61 3.62
C ALA A 13 33.28 -10.88 2.30
N SER A 14 33.74 -11.46 1.19
CA SER A 14 33.39 -10.97 -0.14
C SER A 14 31.87 -11.05 -0.26
N VAL A 15 31.21 -9.90 -0.17
CA VAL A 15 29.77 -9.81 -0.40
C VAL A 15 29.54 -10.26 -1.84
N VAL A 16 29.05 -11.48 -2.02
CA VAL A 16 28.61 -11.97 -3.32
C VAL A 16 27.39 -11.13 -3.70
N SER A 17 27.61 -10.13 -4.54
CA SER A 17 26.54 -9.26 -5.03
C SER A 17 25.61 -10.07 -5.92
N SER A 18 24.44 -10.43 -5.38
CA SER A 18 23.38 -11.07 -6.14
C SER A 18 22.62 -10.00 -6.93
N THR A 19 22.52 -10.18 -8.24
CA THR A 19 21.72 -9.32 -9.14
C THR A 19 20.24 -9.68 -9.15
N LYS A 20 19.83 -10.76 -8.46
CA LYS A 20 18.42 -11.17 -8.41
C LYS A 20 17.59 -10.19 -7.57
N PRO A 21 16.35 -9.88 -7.97
CA PRO A 21 15.48 -9.02 -7.19
C PRO A 21 15.16 -9.65 -5.82
N PRO A 22 14.86 -8.84 -4.80
CA PRO A 22 14.46 -9.33 -3.48
C PRO A 22 13.34 -10.36 -3.54
N SER A 23 13.36 -11.31 -2.60
CA SER A 23 12.35 -12.36 -2.48
C SER A 23 10.94 -11.78 -2.53
N GLY A 24 10.15 -12.25 -3.49
CA GLY A 24 8.76 -11.83 -3.65
C GLY A 24 8.57 -10.73 -4.69
N THR A 25 9.64 -10.07 -5.14
CA THR A 25 9.59 -9.06 -6.21
C THR A 25 10.03 -9.64 -7.55
N ARG A 26 9.63 -9.00 -8.66
CA ARG A 26 10.04 -9.35 -10.02
C ARG A 26 10.12 -8.11 -10.90
N ASP A 27 10.98 -8.19 -11.90
CA ASP A 27 11.05 -7.19 -12.96
C ASP A 27 9.94 -7.42 -13.97
N PHE A 28 9.41 -6.32 -14.52
CA PHE A 28 8.44 -6.34 -15.61
C PHE A 28 9.11 -5.80 -16.86
N LEU A 29 9.11 -6.59 -17.92
CA LEU A 29 9.73 -6.19 -19.18
C LEU A 29 8.78 -5.33 -20.03
N PRO A 30 9.28 -4.63 -21.07
CA PRO A 30 8.48 -3.66 -21.82
C PRO A 30 7.14 -4.18 -22.34
N GLU A 31 7.06 -5.45 -22.77
CA GLU A 31 5.81 -6.04 -23.24
C GLU A 31 4.76 -6.15 -22.12
N GLU A 32 5.17 -6.58 -20.92
CA GLU A 32 4.28 -6.68 -19.76
C GLU A 32 3.82 -5.29 -19.30
N ILE A 33 4.73 -4.32 -19.30
CA ILE A 33 4.41 -2.93 -18.94
C ILE A 33 3.36 -2.35 -19.89
N ARG A 34 3.53 -2.50 -21.22
CA ARG A 34 2.54 -2.01 -22.20
C ARG A 34 1.16 -2.61 -21.97
N ARG A 35 1.09 -3.92 -21.66
CA ARG A 35 -0.19 -4.59 -21.35
C ARG A 35 -0.81 -4.04 -20.07
N ARG A 36 0.00 -3.79 -19.04
CA ARG A 36 -0.45 -3.20 -17.77
C ARG A 36 -0.96 -1.77 -17.96
N GLU A 37 -0.26 -0.97 -18.75
CA GLU A 37 -0.65 0.40 -19.08
C GLU A 37 -1.98 0.43 -19.83
N TYR A 38 -2.18 -0.49 -20.78
CA TYR A 38 -3.46 -0.62 -21.49
C TYR A 38 -4.62 -0.86 -20.50
N VAL A 39 -4.49 -1.83 -19.60
CA VAL A 39 -5.52 -2.13 -18.59
C VAL A 39 -5.74 -0.95 -17.65
N THR A 40 -4.65 -0.34 -17.18
CA THR A 40 -4.69 0.82 -16.28
C THR A 40 -5.44 1.98 -16.92
N ARG A 41 -5.20 2.24 -18.21
CA ARG A 41 -5.91 3.27 -18.98
C ARG A 41 -7.40 2.98 -19.05
N VAL A 42 -7.79 1.76 -19.42
CA VAL A 42 -9.23 1.39 -19.49
C VAL A 42 -9.93 1.61 -18.15
N VAL A 43 -9.30 1.20 -17.04
CA VAL A 43 -9.84 1.38 -15.69
C VAL A 43 -9.98 2.87 -15.35
N ARG A 44 -8.96 3.67 -15.63
CA ARG A 44 -8.99 5.13 -15.44
C ARG A 44 -10.13 5.78 -16.24
N ASP A 45 -10.24 5.46 -17.53
CA ASP A 45 -11.25 6.03 -18.41
C ASP A 45 -12.68 5.72 -17.93
N VAL A 46 -12.89 4.57 -17.27
CA VAL A 46 -14.15 4.26 -16.60
C VAL A 46 -14.37 5.19 -15.40
N TYR A 47 -13.42 5.30 -14.47
CA TYR A 47 -13.56 6.17 -13.29
C TYR A 47 -13.82 7.63 -13.65
N GLU A 48 -13.07 8.17 -14.61
CA GLU A 48 -13.18 9.56 -15.04
C GLU A 48 -14.54 9.85 -15.68
N ARG A 49 -15.11 8.89 -16.44
CA ARG A 49 -16.48 9.01 -16.98
C ARG A 49 -17.56 9.10 -15.90
N TYR A 50 -17.30 8.60 -14.69
CA TYR A 50 -18.21 8.71 -13.54
C TYR A 50 -17.87 9.87 -12.59
N GLY A 51 -16.97 10.77 -12.99
CA GLY A 51 -16.57 11.95 -12.23
C GLY A 51 -15.72 11.63 -10.99
N PHE A 52 -14.91 10.58 -11.04
CA PHE A 52 -13.88 10.34 -10.05
C PHE A 52 -12.57 11.02 -10.47
N GLU A 53 -11.89 11.65 -9.51
CA GLU A 53 -10.62 12.33 -9.75
C GLU A 53 -9.42 11.45 -9.35
N PRO A 54 -8.27 11.59 -10.02
CA PRO A 54 -7.05 10.90 -9.61
C PRO A 54 -6.56 11.42 -8.25
N LEU A 55 -6.15 10.51 -7.37
CA LEU A 55 -5.42 10.82 -6.15
C LEU A 55 -4.17 9.95 -6.08
N GLU A 56 -3.06 10.54 -5.66
CA GLU A 56 -1.85 9.81 -5.31
C GLU A 56 -1.42 10.16 -3.89
N THR A 57 -0.94 9.15 -3.17
CA THR A 57 -0.33 9.33 -1.86
C THR A 57 1.11 8.83 -1.88
N PRO A 58 1.96 9.29 -0.94
CA PRO A 58 3.32 8.77 -0.80
C PRO A 58 3.37 7.24 -0.65
N ALA A 59 4.51 6.64 -0.98
CA ALA A 59 4.76 5.20 -0.85
C ALA A 59 4.85 4.76 0.62
N PHE A 60 5.35 5.65 1.47
CA PHE A 60 5.51 5.46 2.90
C PHE A 60 4.59 6.43 3.66
N GLU A 61 4.14 5.99 4.82
CA GLU A 61 3.31 6.72 5.77
C GLU A 61 3.96 6.65 7.15
N ASN A 62 3.59 7.56 8.05
CA ASN A 62 4.00 7.48 9.45
C ASN A 62 3.49 6.17 10.06
N ILE A 63 4.32 5.48 10.84
CA ILE A 63 3.95 4.17 11.40
C ILE A 63 2.66 4.26 12.23
N GLU A 64 2.47 5.34 12.96
CA GLU A 64 1.29 5.65 13.77
C GLU A 64 0.00 5.74 12.93
N THR A 65 0.10 6.11 11.65
CA THR A 65 -1.05 6.18 10.75
C THR A 65 -1.56 4.78 10.38
N LEU A 66 -0.65 3.79 10.30
CA LEU A 66 -0.97 2.43 9.86
C LEU A 66 -1.25 1.48 11.03
N LEU A 67 -0.60 1.70 12.18
CA LEU A 67 -0.72 0.82 13.35
C LEU A 67 -2.14 0.80 13.92
N GLY A 68 -2.59 -0.38 14.30
CA GLY A 68 -3.90 -0.60 14.93
C GLY A 68 -5.09 -0.58 13.96
N LYS A 69 -4.87 -0.30 12.66
CA LYS A 69 -5.95 -0.31 11.65
C LYS A 69 -6.23 -1.69 11.07
N TYR A 70 -5.25 -2.59 11.13
CA TYR A 70 -5.33 -3.93 10.52
C TYR A 70 -5.32 -5.07 11.56
N GLY A 71 -5.46 -4.76 12.85
CA GLY A 71 -5.36 -5.71 13.95
C GLY A 71 -3.92 -6.20 14.19
N GLU A 72 -3.75 -7.03 15.22
CA GLU A 72 -2.42 -7.55 15.62
C GLU A 72 -1.73 -8.36 14.51
N GLU A 73 -2.49 -9.18 13.78
CA GLU A 73 -1.93 -9.95 12.66
C GLU A 73 -1.59 -9.07 11.46
N GLY A 74 -2.41 -8.07 11.14
CA GLY A 74 -2.14 -7.15 10.03
C GLY A 74 -0.92 -6.26 10.30
N ASN A 75 -0.70 -5.85 11.55
CA ASN A 75 0.47 -5.07 11.96
C ASN A 75 1.81 -5.81 11.69
N LYS A 76 1.81 -7.14 11.75
CA LYS A 76 3.01 -7.97 11.46
C LYS A 76 3.37 -7.99 9.97
N LEU A 77 2.42 -7.67 9.10
CA LEU A 77 2.57 -7.72 7.64
C LEU A 77 3.01 -6.38 7.04
N ILE A 78 3.24 -5.35 7.85
CA ILE A 78 3.64 -4.02 7.40
C ILE A 78 5.17 -3.97 7.28
N PHE A 79 5.67 -3.53 6.13
CA PHE A 79 7.09 -3.23 5.97
C PHE A 79 7.43 -1.91 6.68
N LYS A 80 8.31 -2.00 7.67
CA LYS A 80 8.80 -0.86 8.45
C LYS A 80 10.11 -0.35 7.85
N ILE A 81 10.28 0.96 7.87
CA ILE A 81 11.49 1.66 7.43
C ILE A 81 12.19 2.16 8.69
N LEU A 82 13.46 1.77 8.86
CA LEU A 82 14.26 2.20 10.00
C LEU A 82 14.59 3.69 9.89
N ARG A 83 14.65 4.34 11.05
CA ARG A 83 15.06 5.73 11.16
C ARG A 83 16.51 5.87 10.71
N ARG A 84 16.78 6.87 9.86
CA ARG A 84 18.13 7.13 9.33
C ARG A 84 18.92 8.04 10.26
N GLY A 85 20.24 7.92 10.25
CA GLY A 85 21.15 8.82 10.96
C GLY A 85 21.57 8.30 12.33
N GLU A 86 21.80 9.19 13.30
CA GLU A 86 22.29 8.84 14.64
C GLU A 86 21.41 7.80 15.37
N HIS A 87 20.12 7.74 15.01
CA HIS A 87 19.15 6.79 15.55
C HIS A 87 19.09 5.45 14.79
N GLU A 88 19.90 5.23 13.75
CA GLU A 88 19.91 3.95 13.03
C GLU A 88 20.33 2.79 13.94
N ALA A 89 21.21 3.06 14.90
CA ALA A 89 21.66 2.09 15.90
C ALA A 89 20.57 1.69 16.91
N SER A 90 19.50 2.48 17.08
CA SER A 90 18.41 2.12 18.00
C SER A 90 17.49 1.03 17.44
N GLY A 91 17.52 0.78 16.12
CA GLY A 91 16.64 -0.18 15.47
C GLY A 91 15.17 0.26 15.43
N GLU A 92 14.89 1.53 15.74
CA GLU A 92 13.54 2.08 15.72
C GLU A 92 13.09 2.42 14.28
N ALA A 93 11.80 2.20 14.01
CA ALA A 93 11.18 2.54 12.75
C ALA A 93 10.14 3.64 12.96
N ASP A 94 10.23 4.71 12.19
CA ASP A 94 9.32 5.86 12.20
C ASP A 94 8.34 5.85 11.02
N LEU A 95 8.77 5.26 9.90
CA LEU A 95 8.01 5.17 8.65
C LEU A 95 7.66 3.71 8.31
N ALA A 96 6.63 3.54 7.51
CA ALA A 96 6.23 2.24 6.99
C ALA A 96 5.66 2.36 5.57
N LEU A 97 5.86 1.33 4.75
CA LEU A 97 5.27 1.28 3.41
C LEU A 97 3.76 1.07 3.51
N ARG A 98 3.01 1.71 2.61
CA ARG A 98 1.54 1.61 2.60
C ARG A 98 1.09 0.16 2.38
N TYR A 99 0.23 -0.31 3.29
CA TYR A 99 -0.34 -1.65 3.25
C TYR A 99 -1.57 -1.75 2.34
N ASP A 100 -2.36 -0.68 2.30
CA ASP A 100 -3.50 -0.49 1.41
C ASP A 100 -3.64 0.99 1.00
N LEU A 101 -4.69 1.31 0.24
CA LEU A 101 -4.98 2.67 -0.23
C LEU A 101 -6.14 3.34 0.53
N THR A 102 -6.74 2.63 1.50
CA THR A 102 -7.88 3.14 2.26
C THR A 102 -7.41 3.95 3.47
N VAL A 103 -6.38 3.48 4.17
CA VAL A 103 -5.82 4.22 5.31
C VAL A 103 -5.15 5.52 4.86
N PRO A 104 -4.33 5.55 3.79
CA PRO A 104 -3.84 6.81 3.23
C PRO A 104 -4.95 7.77 2.80
N LEU A 105 -6.05 7.26 2.23
CA LEU A 105 -7.21 8.09 1.91
C LEU A 105 -7.80 8.74 3.17
N ALA A 106 -7.99 7.97 4.25
CA ALA A 106 -8.54 8.50 5.49
C ALA A 106 -7.66 9.64 6.06
N ARG A 107 -6.33 9.47 5.98
CA ARG A 107 -5.38 10.54 6.34
C ARG A 107 -5.56 11.78 5.47
N VAL A 108 -5.63 11.62 4.15
CA VAL A 108 -5.83 12.74 3.21
C VAL A 108 -7.13 13.49 3.52
N VAL A 109 -8.23 12.78 3.76
CA VAL A 109 -9.52 13.38 4.11
C VAL A 109 -9.43 14.13 5.44
N ALA A 110 -8.77 13.56 6.45
CA ALA A 110 -8.59 14.21 7.75
C ALA A 110 -7.72 15.48 7.64
N GLN A 111 -6.67 15.44 6.83
CA GLN A 111 -5.71 16.53 6.66
C GLN A 111 -6.27 17.67 5.79
N HIS A 112 -7.05 17.35 4.76
CA HIS A 112 -7.55 18.30 3.77
C HIS A 112 -9.07 18.51 3.84
N GLN A 113 -9.70 18.22 4.98
CA GLN A 113 -11.16 18.30 5.16
C GLN A 113 -11.77 19.66 4.79
N ASN A 114 -11.00 20.75 4.91
CA ASN A 114 -11.45 22.12 4.61
C ASN A 114 -11.29 22.48 3.13
N ASP A 115 -10.40 21.81 2.42
CA ASP A 115 -10.09 22.08 1.00
C ASP A 115 -10.87 21.15 0.07
N LEU A 116 -11.26 19.98 0.56
CA LEU A 116 -11.95 18.96 -0.22
C LEU A 116 -13.46 19.26 -0.33
N PRO A 117 -14.07 18.96 -1.49
CA PRO A 117 -15.51 19.06 -1.64
C PRO A 117 -16.23 18.08 -0.71
N ARG A 118 -17.45 18.45 -0.27
CA ARG A 118 -18.30 17.62 0.60
C ARG A 118 -18.51 16.20 0.04
N LEU A 119 -18.57 16.05 -1.28
CA LEU A 119 -18.53 14.76 -1.96
C LEU A 119 -17.23 14.63 -2.73
N PHE A 120 -16.23 14.03 -2.10
CA PHE A 120 -14.95 13.74 -2.73
C PHE A 120 -14.96 12.33 -3.34
N LYS A 121 -14.98 12.26 -4.68
CA LYS A 121 -14.92 11.00 -5.45
C LYS A 121 -13.54 10.86 -6.06
N ARG A 122 -12.81 9.81 -5.68
CA ARG A 122 -11.42 9.62 -6.11
C ARG A 122 -11.10 8.18 -6.51
N TYR A 123 -10.24 8.02 -7.51
CA TYR A 123 -9.62 6.74 -7.84
C TYR A 123 -8.10 6.81 -7.56
N GLN A 124 -7.50 5.66 -7.28
CA GLN A 124 -6.08 5.54 -6.96
C GLN A 124 -5.58 4.19 -7.48
N ILE A 125 -4.52 4.22 -8.28
CA ILE A 125 -3.90 3.04 -8.89
C ILE A 125 -2.41 3.08 -8.55
N GLN A 126 -2.05 2.55 -7.38
CA GLN A 126 -0.68 2.62 -6.87
C GLN A 126 -0.26 1.27 -6.26
N PRO A 127 1.05 0.92 -6.31
CA PRO A 127 1.54 -0.33 -5.71
C PRO A 127 1.40 -0.29 -4.19
N VAL A 128 1.04 -1.42 -3.58
CA VAL A 128 1.05 -1.62 -2.13
C VAL A 128 2.05 -2.70 -1.75
N TRP A 129 2.51 -2.70 -0.50
CA TRP A 129 3.51 -3.65 -0.01
C TRP A 129 2.99 -4.40 1.22
N ARG A 130 3.10 -5.73 1.19
CA ARG A 130 2.68 -6.63 2.28
C ARG A 130 3.75 -7.69 2.51
N ALA A 131 4.18 -7.84 3.75
CA ALA A 131 5.11 -8.88 4.17
C ALA A 131 4.36 -10.19 4.41
N ASP A 132 3.64 -10.67 3.39
CA ASP A 132 2.90 -11.92 3.48
C ASP A 132 3.86 -13.13 3.61
N ARG A 133 3.50 -14.09 4.46
CA ARG A 133 4.30 -15.29 4.66
C ARG A 133 3.95 -16.27 3.53
N ARG A 134 4.94 -16.63 2.72
CA ARG A 134 4.78 -17.54 1.57
C ARG A 134 3.99 -18.80 1.95
N ARG A 135 2.89 -19.04 1.24
CA ARG A 135 2.52 -20.40 0.82
C ARG A 135 3.27 -20.69 -0.49
N ALA A 136 3.52 -21.96 -0.81
CA ALA A 136 4.39 -22.37 -1.92
C ALA A 136 3.93 -21.86 -3.31
N ASP A 137 2.75 -21.25 -3.38
CA ASP A 137 2.04 -20.89 -4.61
C ASP A 137 1.69 -19.39 -4.68
N ASP A 138 2.03 -18.59 -3.64
CA ASP A 138 1.61 -17.18 -3.53
C ASP A 138 2.76 -16.17 -3.80
N PHE A 139 2.50 -15.22 -4.71
CA PHE A 139 3.40 -14.14 -5.13
C PHE A 139 3.24 -12.89 -4.24
N VAL A 140 4.35 -12.27 -3.81
CA VAL A 140 4.33 -10.93 -3.18
C VAL A 140 4.15 -9.89 -4.27
N SER A 141 2.91 -9.76 -4.74
CA SER A 141 2.58 -8.73 -5.70
C SER A 141 2.70 -7.35 -5.05
N SER A 142 3.42 -6.45 -5.72
CA SER A 142 3.02 -5.04 -5.73
C SER A 142 1.67 -4.96 -6.44
N SER A 143 0.61 -5.35 -5.76
CA SER A 143 -0.74 -5.23 -6.29
C SER A 143 -1.03 -3.74 -6.47
N SER A 144 -1.34 -3.32 -7.69
CA SER A 144 -2.07 -2.06 -7.87
C SER A 144 -3.47 -2.28 -7.31
N ALA A 145 -3.63 -2.04 -6.02
CA ALA A 145 -4.94 -2.06 -5.40
C ALA A 145 -5.75 -0.95 -6.05
N THR A 146 -6.99 -1.24 -6.44
CA THR A 146 -7.96 -0.20 -6.80
C THR A 146 -8.91 -0.09 -5.63
N SER A 147 -8.68 0.85 -4.71
CA SER A 147 -9.56 1.04 -3.56
C SER A 147 -10.81 1.77 -3.99
N THR A 148 -11.87 1.01 -4.30
CA THR A 148 -13.24 1.55 -4.38
C THR A 148 -14.04 0.94 -3.24
N ARG A 149 -14.07 1.62 -2.09
CA ARG A 149 -14.99 1.27 -1.02
C ARG A 149 -16.32 1.96 -1.29
N TRP A 150 -17.27 1.21 -1.81
CA TRP A 150 -18.67 1.62 -1.88
C TRP A 150 -19.21 1.64 -0.44
N ALA A 151 -19.79 2.78 -0.02
CA ALA A 151 -20.71 2.76 1.11
C ALA A 151 -21.89 1.85 0.73
N PRO A 152 -22.26 0.84 1.53
CA PRO A 152 -23.37 -0.03 1.20
C PRO A 152 -24.66 0.81 1.19
N LEU A 153 -25.26 0.97 0.02
CA LEU A 153 -26.66 1.37 -0.07
C LEU A 153 -27.47 0.26 0.59
N ARG A 154 -28.15 0.59 1.69
CA ARG A 154 -29.13 -0.31 2.32
C ARG A 154 -30.13 -0.76 1.24
N PRO A 155 -30.47 -2.05 1.16
CA PRO A 155 -31.54 -2.48 0.28
C PRO A 155 -32.85 -1.89 0.82
N LEU A 156 -33.47 -1.01 0.03
CA LEU A 156 -34.87 -0.64 0.24
C LEU A 156 -35.70 -1.90 -0.01
N SER A 157 -36.15 -2.51 1.07
CA SER A 157 -37.17 -3.55 1.06
C SER A 157 -38.39 -3.06 0.29
N ARG A 158 -38.73 -3.76 -0.79
CA ARG A 158 -40.02 -3.62 -1.46
C ARG A 158 -41.07 -4.23 -0.54
N SER A 159 -41.86 -3.39 0.11
CA SER A 159 -43.16 -3.78 0.66
C SER A 159 -44.08 -2.56 0.61
N ASN A 160 -45.14 -2.69 -0.18
CA ASN A 160 -46.31 -1.81 -0.25
C ASN A 160 -46.74 -1.28 1.12
N CYS A 161 -47.10 0.00 1.22
CA CYS A 161 -48.50 0.33 1.50
C CYS A 161 -48.79 1.82 1.26
N PHE A 162 -49.77 2.03 0.41
CA PHE A 162 -50.52 3.27 0.16
C PHE A 162 -50.97 3.90 1.49
N ARG A 163 -50.57 5.15 1.77
CA ARG A 163 -51.20 5.96 2.83
C ARG A 163 -51.71 7.25 2.22
N ARG A 164 -53.04 7.34 2.14
CA ARG A 164 -53.78 8.54 1.73
C ARG A 164 -53.43 9.70 2.68
N TYR A 165 -53.18 10.87 2.13
CA TYR A 165 -53.18 12.13 2.88
C TYR A 165 -54.64 12.60 3.05
N PRO A 166 -55.05 13.09 4.23
CA PRO A 166 -56.27 13.88 4.34
C PRO A 166 -55.96 15.32 3.92
N THR A 167 -56.77 15.87 3.01
CA THR A 167 -56.87 17.31 2.78
C THR A 167 -57.65 17.94 3.93
N SER A 168 -57.23 19.14 4.32
CA SER A 168 -58.07 20.12 5.02
C SER A 168 -58.75 21.00 3.99
#